data_AF-A0A536P1N5-F1
#
_entry.id   AF-A0A536P1N5-F1
#
_cell.length_a   1.000
_cell.length_b   1.000
_cell.length_c   1.000
_cell.angle_alpha   90.00
_cell.angle_beta   90.00
_cell.angle_gamma   90.00
#
_symmetry.space_group_name_H-M   'P 1'
#
loop_
_entity.id
_entity.type
_entity.pdbx_description
1 polymer ?
#
loop_
_entity_poly.entity_id
_entity_poly.type
_entity_poly.pdbx_seq_one_letter_code
_entity_poly.pdbx_strand_id
1 'polypeptide(L)'
;MLMDGGLYNEIARGRLGPPDLSREQHRIVLGAIARVAERSEPVGFATVQSELLAHDELDAIGGSQFLVGLMQNVPTVAHASSYAAIVERTALLRRLIGVANEIARLALTREESAATVADAQELLFAVSESTLHRDIVPLDIALRRYAEQID
;
A
#
# COMPACT_ATOMS: atom_id res chain seq x y z
N MET A 1 7.65 9.86 -3.27
CA MET A 1 6.71 10.33 -2.21
C MET A 1 7.36 11.37 -1.31
N LEU A 2 8.47 11.08 -0.59
CA LEU A 2 9.11 12.09 0.26
C LEU A 2 9.93 13.15 -0.52
N MET A 3 10.44 12.81 -1.71
CA MET A 3 11.18 13.73 -2.60
C MET A 3 10.29 14.42 -3.63
N ASP A 4 9.10 13.88 -3.88
CA ASP A 4 8.11 14.41 -4.82
C ASP A 4 6.73 13.92 -4.36
N GLY A 5 5.90 14.89 -3.97
CA GLY A 5 4.54 14.68 -3.48
C GLY A 5 3.55 14.28 -4.58
N GLY A 6 3.86 14.55 -5.87
CA GLY A 6 3.05 14.13 -7.01
C GLY A 6 2.98 12.60 -7.14
N LEU A 7 4.08 11.91 -6.81
CA LEU A 7 4.14 10.44 -6.80
C LEU A 7 3.22 9.78 -5.75
N TYR A 8 2.83 10.52 -4.69
CA TYR A 8 1.82 10.00 -3.77
C TYR A 8 0.47 9.85 -4.49
N ASN A 9 0.05 10.88 -5.22
CA ASN A 9 -1.21 10.85 -5.95
C ASN A 9 -1.21 9.77 -7.04
N GLU A 10 -0.07 9.47 -7.67
CA GLU A 10 0.01 8.44 -8.72
C GLU A 10 0.04 7.01 -8.16
N ILE A 11 0.73 6.76 -7.04
CA ILE A 11 0.96 5.41 -6.50
C ILE A 11 -0.01 5.05 -5.37
N ALA A 12 -0.25 5.95 -4.43
CA ALA A 12 -1.02 5.65 -3.21
C ALA A 12 -2.53 5.68 -3.43
N ARG A 13 -3.05 6.54 -4.31
CA ARG A 13 -4.50 6.58 -4.59
C ARG A 13 -5.03 5.35 -5.35
N GLY A 14 -4.15 4.60 -6.03
CA GLY A 14 -4.57 3.48 -6.89
C GLY A 14 -4.12 2.09 -6.48
N ARG A 15 -2.96 1.93 -5.79
CA ARG A 15 -2.30 0.60 -5.72
C ARG A 15 -1.90 0.10 -4.33
N LEU A 16 -1.59 0.97 -3.37
CA LEU A 16 -0.97 0.56 -2.10
C LEU A 16 -1.50 1.34 -0.89
N GLY A 17 -1.92 0.62 0.14
CA GLY A 17 -2.23 1.19 1.46
C GLY A 17 -1.17 0.83 2.52
N PRO A 18 -1.18 1.48 3.70
CA PRO A 18 -0.29 1.14 4.82
C PRO A 18 -0.24 -0.36 5.18
N PRO A 19 -1.35 -1.12 5.20
CA PRO A 19 -1.32 -2.56 5.53
C PRO A 19 -0.54 -3.42 4.51
N ASP A 20 -0.40 -2.91 3.28
CA ASP A 20 0.30 -3.61 2.20
C ASP A 20 1.82 -3.56 2.38
N LEU A 21 2.35 -2.76 3.30
CA LEU A 21 3.77 -2.76 3.62
C LEU A 21 4.09 -3.85 4.66
N SER A 22 5.23 -4.52 4.50
CA SER A 22 5.64 -5.61 5.41
C SER A 22 6.27 -5.09 6.69
N ARG A 23 7.00 -3.96 6.64
CA ARG A 23 7.68 -3.36 7.78
C ARG A 23 6.79 -2.33 8.43
N GLU A 24 6.62 -2.43 9.75
CA GLU A 24 5.78 -1.52 10.53
C GLU A 24 6.21 -0.05 10.37
N GLN A 25 7.52 0.19 10.40
CA GLN A 25 8.10 1.52 10.20
C GLN A 25 7.67 2.13 8.86
N HIS A 26 7.58 1.33 7.79
CA HIS A 26 7.11 1.81 6.49
C HIS A 26 5.60 2.07 6.49
N ARG A 27 4.80 1.28 7.23
CA ARG A 27 3.34 1.51 7.37
C ARG A 27 3.06 2.86 8.01
N ILE A 28 3.75 3.13 9.12
CA ILE A 28 3.64 4.38 9.88
C ILE A 28 3.98 5.56 8.97
N VAL A 29 5.10 5.49 8.24
CA VAL A 29 5.50 6.56 7.30
C VAL A 29 4.47 6.75 6.18
N LEU A 30 3.97 5.67 5.56
CA LEU A 30 2.96 5.78 4.49
C LEU A 30 1.62 6.33 5.04
N GLY A 31 1.24 5.97 6.27
CA GLY A 31 0.08 6.51 6.96
C GLY A 31 0.22 8.01 7.20
N ALA A 32 1.37 8.47 7.69
CA ALA A 32 1.64 9.90 7.86
C ALA A 32 1.59 10.66 6.53
N ILE A 33 2.19 10.09 5.47
CA ILE A 33 2.10 10.65 4.12
C ILE A 33 0.64 10.77 3.67
N ALA A 34 -0.18 9.76 3.94
CA ALA A 34 -1.59 9.76 3.57
C ALA A 34 -2.39 10.84 4.30
N ARG A 35 -2.19 11.01 5.61
CA ARG A 35 -2.85 12.06 6.41
C ARG A 35 -2.50 13.45 5.92
N VAL A 36 -1.22 13.71 5.62
CA VAL A 36 -0.77 14.99 5.04
C VAL A 36 -1.45 15.25 3.69
N ALA A 37 -1.52 14.24 2.83
CA ALA A 37 -2.15 14.36 1.52
C ALA A 37 -3.68 14.55 1.60
N GLU A 38 -4.35 13.94 2.56
CA GLU A 38 -5.79 14.13 2.82
C GLU A 38 -6.11 15.57 3.21
N ARG A 39 -5.20 16.23 3.94
CA ARG A 39 -5.30 17.67 4.25
C ARG A 39 -4.95 18.58 3.07
N SER A 40 -4.70 18.02 1.89
CA SER A 40 -4.25 18.75 0.69
C SER A 40 -2.96 19.56 0.92
N GLU A 41 -2.15 19.14 1.90
CA GLU A 41 -0.85 19.74 2.16
C GLU A 41 0.21 19.15 1.22
N PRO A 42 1.23 19.92 0.83
CA PRO A 42 2.36 19.39 0.08
C PRO A 42 3.08 18.29 0.87
N VAL A 43 3.05 17.07 0.36
CA VAL A 43 3.80 15.95 0.94
C VAL A 43 5.29 16.19 0.73
N GLY A 44 6.04 16.23 1.82
CA GLY A 44 7.50 16.37 1.81
C GLY A 44 8.10 15.98 3.16
N PHE A 45 9.42 15.96 3.24
CA PHE A 45 10.13 15.56 4.46
C PHE A 45 9.65 16.31 5.72
N ALA A 46 9.59 17.64 5.66
CA ALA A 46 9.23 18.47 6.81
C ALA A 46 7.77 18.28 7.26
N THR A 47 6.84 18.13 6.30
CA THR A 47 5.41 17.93 6.61
C THR A 47 5.17 16.54 7.18
N VAL A 48 5.79 15.51 6.62
CA VAL A 48 5.70 14.14 7.15
C VAL A 48 6.39 13.99 8.51
N GLN A 49 7.55 14.62 8.70
CA GLN A 49 8.21 14.62 10.02
C GLN A 49 7.34 15.29 11.08
N SER A 50 6.73 16.43 10.74
CA SER A 50 5.84 17.16 11.64
C SER A 50 4.58 16.35 11.97
N GLU A 51 4.02 15.66 10.98
CA GLU A 51 2.90 14.75 11.17
C GLU A 51 3.25 13.59 12.12
N LEU A 52 4.40 12.96 11.94
CA LEU A 52 4.86 11.87 12.79
C LEU A 52 5.13 12.34 14.23
N LEU A 53 5.63 13.56 14.40
CA LEU A 53 5.80 14.18 15.71
C LEU A 53 4.46 14.46 16.38
N ALA A 54 3.49 15.00 15.64
CA ALA A 54 2.16 15.33 16.18
C ALA A 54 1.38 14.10 16.67
N HIS A 55 1.74 12.92 16.18
CA HIS A 55 1.12 11.64 16.53
C HIS A 55 1.98 10.75 17.45
N ASP A 56 3.11 11.25 17.98
CA ASP A 56 4.08 10.49 18.79
C ASP A 56 4.62 9.22 18.08
N GLU A 57 4.63 9.23 16.74
CA GLU A 57 5.04 8.11 15.88
C GLU A 57 6.51 8.22 15.43
N LEU A 58 7.14 9.40 15.58
CA LEU A 58 8.50 9.63 15.07
C LEU A 58 9.55 8.72 15.73
N ASP A 59 9.46 8.50 17.04
CA ASP A 59 10.40 7.64 17.75
C ASP A 59 10.17 6.15 17.39
N ALA A 60 8.93 5.75 17.13
CA ALA A 60 8.57 4.38 16.74
C ALA A 60 9.21 3.96 15.40
N ILE A 61 9.51 4.91 14.51
CA ILE A 61 10.19 4.63 13.24
C ILE A 61 11.72 4.67 13.35
N GLY A 62 12.29 5.02 14.50
CA GLY A 62 13.73 5.21 14.69
C GLY A 62 14.19 6.67 14.50
N GLY A 63 13.26 7.62 14.62
CA GLY A 63 13.55 9.05 14.56
C GLY A 63 13.70 9.62 13.14
N SER A 64 14.07 10.89 13.07
CA SER A 64 14.28 11.62 11.81
C SER A 64 15.36 11.00 10.92
N GLN A 65 16.33 10.28 11.51
CA GLN A 65 17.38 9.58 10.76
C GLN A 65 16.82 8.48 9.86
N PHE A 66 15.73 7.81 10.26
CA PHE A 66 15.08 6.82 9.41
C PHE A 66 14.51 7.45 8.14
N LEU A 67 13.85 8.60 8.25
CA LEU A 67 13.33 9.36 7.11
C LEU A 67 14.46 9.83 6.18
N VAL A 68 15.58 10.29 6.73
CA VAL A 68 16.77 10.66 5.95
C VAL A 68 17.33 9.45 5.21
N GLY A 69 17.43 8.30 5.88
CA GLY A 69 17.86 7.04 5.28
C GLY A 69 16.94 6.60 4.14
N LEU A 70 15.62 6.76 4.28
CA LEU A 70 14.67 6.47 3.20
C LEU A 70 14.89 7.36 1.97
N MET A 71 15.22 8.64 2.15
CA MET A 71 15.51 9.54 1.03
C MET A 71 16.82 9.18 0.32
N GLN A 72 17.84 8.75 1.06
CA GLN A 72 19.16 8.41 0.51
C GLN A 72 19.18 7.06 -0.21
N ASN A 73 18.31 6.13 0.17
CA ASN A 73 18.23 4.78 -0.41
C ASN A 73 17.34 4.67 -1.66
N VAL A 74 16.71 5.77 -2.11
CA VAL A 74 15.91 5.78 -3.35
C VAL A 74 16.75 6.39 -4.47
N PRO A 75 17.39 5.57 -5.32
CA PRO A 75 18.32 6.06 -6.34
C PRO A 75 17.65 6.95 -7.39
N THR A 76 16.39 6.70 -7.72
CA THR A 76 15.58 7.53 -8.62
C THR A 76 14.08 7.28 -8.41
N VAL A 77 13.29 8.35 -8.42
CA VAL A 77 11.81 8.28 -8.39
C VAL A 77 11.21 7.55 -9.59
N ALA A 78 11.96 7.43 -10.70
CA ALA A 78 11.57 6.71 -11.91
C ALA A 78 11.23 5.22 -11.69
N HIS A 79 11.82 4.56 -10.68
CA HIS A 79 11.55 3.15 -10.37
C HIS A 79 10.46 2.94 -9.32
N ALA A 80 9.85 4.01 -8.79
CA ALA A 80 8.86 3.92 -7.73
C ALA A 80 7.65 3.04 -8.11
N SER A 81 7.21 3.11 -9.37
CA SER A 81 6.13 2.25 -9.90
C SER A 81 6.50 0.77 -9.93
N SER A 82 7.74 0.42 -10.28
CA SER A 82 8.22 -0.97 -10.26
C SER A 82 8.33 -1.51 -8.84
N TYR A 83 8.81 -0.70 -7.89
CA TYR A 83 8.83 -1.09 -6.48
C TYR A 83 7.42 -1.24 -5.90
N ALA A 84 6.50 -0.35 -6.28
CA ALA A 84 5.11 -0.44 -5.87
C ALA A 84 4.47 -1.76 -6.33
N ALA A 85 4.71 -2.17 -7.58
CA ALA A 85 4.22 -3.45 -8.10
C ALA A 85 4.76 -4.67 -7.33
N ILE A 86 6.04 -4.63 -6.91
CA ILE A 86 6.62 -5.70 -6.09
C ILE A 86 5.94 -5.77 -4.72
N VAL A 87 5.78 -4.62 -4.05
CA VAL A 87 5.11 -4.55 -2.74
C VAL A 87 3.67 -5.04 -2.84
N GLU A 88 2.96 -4.62 -3.89
CA GLU A 88 1.58 -5.01 -4.17
C GLU A 88 1.45 -6.53 -4.33
N ARG A 89 2.30 -7.12 -5.18
CA ARG A 89 2.33 -8.58 -5.37
C ARG A 89 2.58 -9.30 -4.03
N THR A 90 3.55 -8.84 -3.26
CA THR A 90 3.88 -9.46 -1.96
C THR A 90 2.78 -9.24 -0.91
N ALA A 91 2.04 -8.13 -0.96
CA ALA A 91 0.91 -7.85 -0.09
C ALA A 91 -0.28 -8.78 -0.39
N LEU A 92 -0.60 -8.97 -1.66
CA LEU A 92 -1.65 -9.88 -2.10
C LEU A 92 -1.37 -11.32 -1.65
N LEU A 93 -0.13 -11.80 -1.84
CA LEU A 93 0.26 -13.14 -1.38
C LEU A 93 0.14 -13.29 0.14
N ARG A 94 0.51 -12.27 0.93
CA ARG A 94 0.32 -12.31 2.39
C ARG A 94 -1.16 -12.34 2.78
N ARG A 95 -2.01 -11.57 2.11
CA ARG A 95 -3.46 -11.57 2.34
C ARG A 95 -4.07 -12.94 2.03
N LEU A 96 -3.66 -13.55 0.92
CA LEU A 96 -4.09 -14.89 0.53
C LEU A 96 -3.66 -15.95 1.58
N ILE A 97 -2.44 -15.87 2.09
CA ILE A 97 -1.98 -16.75 3.18
C ILE A 97 -2.83 -16.56 4.44
N GLY A 98 -3.17 -15.32 4.79
CA GLY A 98 -4.06 -15.01 5.92
C GLY A 98 -5.43 -15.67 5.77
N VAL A 99 -6.05 -15.54 4.59
CA VAL A 99 -7.33 -16.19 4.28
C VAL A 99 -7.22 -17.71 4.29
N ALA A 100 -6.17 -18.29 3.70
CA ALA A 100 -5.96 -19.74 3.72
C ALA A 100 -5.84 -20.28 5.16
N ASN A 101 -5.13 -19.58 6.04
CA ASN A 101 -5.05 -19.93 7.46
C ASN A 101 -6.41 -19.84 8.17
N GLU A 102 -7.20 -18.82 7.86
CA GLU A 102 -8.54 -18.67 8.44
C GLU A 102 -9.50 -19.77 7.96
N ILE A 103 -9.46 -20.12 6.67
CA ILE A 103 -10.22 -21.24 6.11
C ILE A 103 -9.82 -22.56 6.78
N ALA A 104 -8.51 -22.80 6.97
CA ALA A 104 -8.03 -23.97 7.68
C ALA A 104 -8.55 -24.00 9.14
N ARG A 105 -8.57 -22.85 9.82
CA ARG A 105 -9.12 -22.71 11.18
C ARG A 105 -10.62 -23.03 11.21
N LEU A 106 -11.39 -22.51 10.25
CA LEU A 106 -12.84 -22.78 10.15
C LEU A 106 -13.10 -24.27 9.94
N ALA A 107 -12.35 -24.92 9.05
CA ALA A 107 -12.45 -26.36 8.78
C ALA A 107 -12.11 -27.24 10.00
N LEU A 108 -11.23 -26.75 10.88
CA LEU A 108 -10.86 -27.46 12.12
C LEU A 108 -11.85 -27.25 13.27
N THR A 109 -12.59 -26.13 13.29
CA THR A 109 -13.38 -25.70 14.46
C THR A 109 -14.87 -25.87 14.31
N ARG A 110 -15.38 -26.04 13.09
CA ARG A 110 -16.82 -26.13 12.81
C ARG A 110 -17.24 -27.54 12.41
N GLU A 111 -18.34 -27.99 12.99
CA GLU A 111 -18.96 -29.28 12.64
C GLU A 111 -19.80 -29.18 11.35
N GLU A 112 -20.40 -28.02 11.07
CA GLU A 112 -21.29 -27.83 9.92
C GLU A 112 -20.50 -27.52 8.64
N SER A 113 -20.37 -28.53 7.77
CA SER A 113 -19.53 -28.46 6.58
C SER A 113 -20.03 -27.48 5.52
N ALA A 114 -21.36 -27.41 5.29
CA ALA A 114 -21.94 -26.56 4.24
C ALA A 114 -21.75 -25.06 4.53
N ALA A 115 -22.02 -24.63 5.76
CA ALA A 115 -21.80 -23.25 6.20
C ALA A 115 -20.31 -22.88 6.15
N THR A 116 -19.43 -23.81 6.54
CA THR A 116 -17.98 -23.59 6.51
C THR A 116 -17.44 -23.37 5.10
N VAL A 117 -17.96 -24.11 4.11
CA VAL A 117 -17.59 -23.91 2.70
C VAL A 117 -18.07 -22.56 2.18
N ALA A 118 -19.29 -22.13 2.54
CA ALA A 118 -19.83 -20.83 2.14
C ALA A 118 -18.98 -19.67 2.68
N ASP A 119 -18.66 -19.67 3.97
CA ASP A 119 -17.80 -18.65 4.59
C ASP A 119 -16.39 -18.62 3.95
N ALA A 120 -15.83 -19.80 3.64
CA ALA A 120 -14.54 -19.88 2.95
C ALA A 120 -14.58 -19.27 1.53
N GLN A 121 -15.68 -19.46 0.80
CA GLN A 121 -15.88 -18.83 -0.50
C GLN A 121 -15.99 -17.31 -0.38
N GLU A 122 -16.71 -16.80 0.62
CA GLU A 122 -16.82 -15.37 0.86
C GLU A 122 -15.45 -14.73 1.18
N LEU A 123 -14.66 -15.38 2.04
CA LEU A 123 -13.31 -14.92 2.38
C LEU A 123 -12.37 -14.90 1.16
N LEU A 124 -12.43 -15.93 0.29
CA LEU A 124 -11.66 -15.95 -0.96
C LEU A 124 -12.11 -14.86 -1.93
N PHE A 125 -13.43 -14.66 -2.04
CA PHE A 125 -14.01 -13.66 -2.91
C PHE A 125 -13.56 -12.23 -2.53
N ALA A 126 -13.50 -11.92 -1.23
CA ALA A 126 -13.01 -10.64 -0.74
C ALA A 126 -11.54 -10.34 -1.16
N VAL A 127 -10.69 -11.38 -1.25
CA VAL A 127 -9.31 -11.23 -1.75
C VAL A 127 -9.30 -10.95 -3.26
N SER A 128 -10.11 -11.69 -4.03
CA SER A 128 -10.27 -11.47 -5.47
C SER A 128 -10.80 -10.08 -5.80
N GLU A 129 -11.81 -9.59 -5.08
CA GLU A 129 -12.41 -8.27 -5.31
C GLU A 129 -11.41 -7.12 -5.03
N SER A 130 -10.57 -7.28 -3.99
CA SER A 130 -9.50 -6.33 -3.70
C SER A 130 -8.43 -6.25 -4.80
N THR A 131 -8.30 -7.30 -5.61
CA THR A 131 -7.40 -7.35 -6.77
C THR A 131 -8.04 -6.66 -7.99
N LEU A 132 -9.33 -6.92 -8.24
CA LEU A 132 -10.07 -6.35 -9.38
C LEU A 132 -10.19 -4.83 -9.33
N HIS A 133 -10.35 -4.23 -8.15
CA HIS A 133 -10.43 -2.78 -8.00
C HIS A 133 -9.09 -2.05 -8.25
N ARG A 134 -7.96 -2.76 -8.28
CA ARG A 134 -6.61 -2.16 -8.46
C ARG A 134 -6.09 -2.17 -9.91
N ASP A 135 -6.69 -3.00 -10.77
CA ASP A 135 -6.31 -3.09 -12.20
C ASP A 135 -7.07 -2.13 -13.12
N ILE A 136 -8.01 -1.32 -12.59
CA ILE A 136 -8.73 -0.32 -13.37
C ILE A 136 -7.83 0.91 -13.58
N VAL A 137 -7.10 0.93 -14.70
CA VAL A 137 -6.43 2.14 -15.17
C VAL A 137 -7.46 2.98 -15.93
N PRO A 138 -7.71 4.24 -15.52
CA PRO A 138 -8.55 5.17 -16.28
C PRO A 138 -8.08 5.26 -17.74
N LEU A 139 -9.02 5.16 -18.68
CA LEU A 139 -8.71 5.09 -20.12
C LEU A 139 -7.90 6.30 -20.60
N ASP A 140 -8.11 7.47 -20.00
CA ASP A 140 -7.37 8.70 -20.27
C ASP A 140 -5.89 8.60 -19.87
N ILE A 141 -5.56 7.87 -18.81
CA ILE A 141 -4.17 7.60 -18.40
C ILE A 141 -3.52 6.58 -19.34
N ALA A 142 -4.25 5.55 -19.75
CA ALA A 142 -3.77 4.55 -20.71
C ALA A 142 -3.47 5.17 -22.09
N LEU A 143 -4.35 6.07 -22.56
CA LEU A 143 -4.18 6.79 -23.83
C LEU A 143 -3.00 7.76 -23.79
N ARG A 144 -2.79 8.46 -22.67
CA ARG A 144 -1.68 9.40 -22.52
C ARG A 144 -0.31 8.70 -22.53
N ARG A 145 -0.20 7.54 -21.87
CA ARG A 145 1.00 6.67 -21.95
C ARG A 145 1.29 6.19 -23.36
N TYR A 146 0.26 5.84 -24.12
CA TYR A 146 0.43 5.38 -25.49
C TYR A 146 0.86 6.52 -26.43
N ALA A 147 0.37 7.73 -26.19
CA ALA A 147 0.76 8.92 -26.95
C ALA A 147 2.25 9.28 -26.75
N GLU A 148 2.76 9.19 -25.52
CA GLU A 148 4.18 9.46 -25.20
C GLU A 148 5.14 8.40 -25.77
N GLN A 149 4.64 7.25 -26.23
CA GLN A 149 5.46 6.15 -26.74
C GLN A 149 5.62 6.17 -28.27
N ILE A 150 4.93 7.09 -28.96
CA ILE A 150 4.93 7.25 -30.42
C ILE A 150 5.68 8.51 -30.86
N ASP A 151 6.11 9.37 -29.93
CA ASP A 151 7.10 10.44 -30.15
C ASP A 151 8.52 9.96 -29.78
#